data_AF-A0A955E2D8-F1
#
_entry.id   AF-A0A955E2D8-F1
#
_cell.length_a   1.000
_cell.length_b   1.000
_cell.length_c   1.000
_cell.angle_alpha   90.00
_cell.angle_beta   90.00
_cell.angle_gamma   90.00
#
_symmetry.space_group_name_H-M   'P 1'
#
loop_
_entity.id
_entity.type
_entity.pdbx_description
1 polymer ?
#
loop_
_entity_poly.entity_id
_entity_poly.type
_entity_poly.pdbx_seq_one_letter_code
_entity_poly.pdbx_strand_id
1 'polypeptide(L)'
;MSLTSAINIARSALFTSQIGLNVTAQNMANVATPGYARQVAMLQAIRGQVTDPHMIGAGVAVASVRRQIDESLQKRLWNGISNEFSTAQQLNAMNQ
;
A
#
# COMPACT_ATOMS: atom_id res chain seq x y z
N MET A 1 23.18 -24.56 2.14
CA MET A 1 22.90 -23.33 1.38
C MET A 1 23.97 -23.15 0.31
N SER A 2 23.59 -22.86 -0.94
CA SER A 2 24.57 -22.50 -1.99
C SER A 2 24.87 -20.99 -1.93
N LEU A 3 26.11 -20.59 -2.27
CA LEU A 3 26.49 -19.18 -2.44
C LEU A 3 25.53 -18.44 -3.39
N THR A 4 25.07 -19.12 -4.45
CA THR A 4 24.11 -18.57 -5.39
C THR A 4 22.77 -18.23 -4.72
N SER A 5 22.32 -19.02 -3.75
CA SER A 5 21.10 -18.75 -2.99
C SER A 5 21.27 -17.52 -2.09
N ALA A 6 22.41 -17.38 -1.41
CA ALA A 6 22.70 -16.22 -0.58
C ALA A 6 22.76 -14.91 -1.40
N ILE A 7 23.38 -14.94 -2.58
CA ILE A 7 23.44 -13.78 -3.49
C ILE A 7 22.04 -13.41 -4.00
N ASN A 8 21.18 -14.39 -4.31
CA ASN A 8 19.80 -14.11 -4.72
C ASN A 8 18.98 -13.47 -3.58
N ILE A 9 19.16 -13.94 -2.34
CA ILE A 9 18.53 -13.32 -1.16
C ILE A 9 18.99 -11.86 -1.01
N ALA A 10 20.30 -11.61 -1.06
CA ALA A 10 20.86 -10.27 -0.97
C ALA A 10 20.33 -9.34 -2.07
N ARG A 11 20.27 -9.84 -3.31
CA ARG A 11 19.69 -9.10 -4.45
C ARG A 11 18.23 -8.73 -4.22
N SER A 12 17.41 -9.68 -3.73
CA SER A 12 16.00 -9.44 -3.44
C SER A 12 15.80 -8.41 -2.31
N ALA A 13 16.67 -8.43 -1.29
CA ALA A 13 16.65 -7.50 -0.19
C ALA A 13 17.02 -6.08 -0.63
N LEU A 14 18.08 -5.93 -1.43
CA LEU A 14 18.51 -4.63 -1.97
C LEU A 14 17.42 -4.04 -2.89
N PHE A 15 16.86 -4.86 -3.77
CA PHE A 15 15.79 -4.43 -4.66
C PHE A 15 14.54 -3.99 -3.89
N THR A 16 14.10 -4.77 -2.91
CA THR A 16 12.97 -4.42 -2.04
C THR A 16 13.23 -3.15 -1.24
N SER A 17 14.46 -2.97 -0.75
CA SER A 17 14.88 -1.76 -0.03
C SER A 17 14.83 -0.52 -0.93
N GLN A 18 15.29 -0.64 -2.18
CA GLN A 18 15.19 0.44 -3.16
C GLN A 18 13.74 0.87 -3.40
N ILE A 19 12.81 -0.07 -3.50
CA ILE A 19 11.38 0.24 -3.63
C ILE A 19 10.87 0.95 -2.36
N GLY A 20 11.26 0.48 -1.18
CA GLY A 20 10.90 1.13 0.10
C GLY A 20 11.39 2.58 0.19
N LEU A 21 12.62 2.85 -0.28
CA LEU A 21 13.15 4.21 -0.39
C LEU A 21 12.35 5.05 -1.39
N ASN A 22 11.99 4.51 -2.55
CA ASN A 22 11.19 5.22 -3.54
C ASN A 22 9.79 5.59 -2.99
N VAL A 23 9.13 4.68 -2.26
CA VAL A 23 7.84 4.97 -1.60
C VAL A 23 8.01 6.07 -0.55
N THR A 24 9.09 6.02 0.22
CA THR A 24 9.42 7.05 1.21
C THR A 24 9.65 8.41 0.55
N ALA A 25 10.43 8.45 -0.54
CA ALA A 25 10.68 9.66 -1.31
C ALA A 25 9.38 10.25 -1.88
N GLN A 26 8.49 9.41 -2.43
CA GLN A 26 7.19 9.85 -2.94
C GLN A 26 6.30 10.42 -1.83
N ASN A 27 6.28 9.78 -0.65
CA ASN A 27 5.55 10.31 0.50
C ASN A 27 6.06 11.68 0.92
N MET A 28 7.39 11.87 0.95
CA MET A 28 7.99 13.15 1.28
C MET A 28 7.68 14.22 0.24
N ALA A 29 7.80 13.90 -1.04
CA ALA A 29 7.53 14.84 -2.14
C ALA A 29 6.08 15.34 -2.15
N ASN A 30 5.13 14.52 -1.69
CA ASN A 30 3.69 14.83 -1.73
C ASN A 30 3.08 15.13 -0.36
N VAL A 31 3.88 15.28 0.69
CA VAL A 31 3.38 15.48 2.06
C VAL A 31 2.48 16.71 2.21
N ALA A 32 2.76 17.76 1.43
CA ALA A 32 2.01 19.01 1.44
C ALA A 32 0.88 19.06 0.40
N THR A 33 0.69 18.00 -0.38
CA THR A 33 -0.34 17.95 -1.43
C THR A 33 -1.70 17.60 -0.80
N PRO A 34 -2.71 18.50 -0.84
CA PRO A 34 -4.02 18.22 -0.29
C PRO A 34 -4.64 16.95 -0.89
N GLY A 35 -5.23 16.10 -0.04
CA GLY A 35 -5.82 14.82 -0.45
C GLY A 35 -4.81 13.69 -0.73
N TYR A 36 -3.50 13.94 -0.61
CA TYR A 36 -2.51 12.87 -0.64
C TYR A 36 -2.67 11.96 0.58
N ALA A 37 -2.60 10.65 0.35
CA ALA A 37 -2.52 9.67 1.42
C ALA A 37 -1.18 8.94 1.34
N ARG A 38 -0.52 8.84 2.49
CA ARG A 38 0.75 8.13 2.64
C ARG A 38 0.64 6.71 2.10
N GLN A 39 1.65 6.30 1.35
CA GLN A 39 1.79 4.95 0.82
C GLN A 39 2.79 4.13 1.65
N VAL A 40 2.54 2.83 1.78
CA VAL A 40 3.38 1.88 2.53
C VAL A 40 3.60 0.65 1.69
N ALA A 41 4.87 0.29 1.47
CA ALA A 41 5.25 -0.96 0.85
C ALA A 41 5.01 -2.12 1.82
N MET A 42 4.26 -3.13 1.39
CA MET A 42 4.01 -4.36 2.12
C MET A 42 5.01 -5.40 1.65
N LEU A 43 5.88 -5.84 2.55
CA LEU A 43 6.90 -6.83 2.26
C LEU A 43 6.37 -8.23 2.57
N GLN A 44 6.76 -9.21 1.77
CA GLN A 44 6.41 -10.60 1.97
C GLN A 44 7.65 -11.49 1.74
N ALA A 45 7.81 -12.48 2.61
CA ALA A 45 8.85 -13.49 2.47
C ALA A 45 8.57 -14.38 1.25
N ILE A 46 9.61 -14.62 0.45
CA ILE A 46 9.57 -15.58 -0.65
C ILE A 46 9.81 -16.97 -0.05
N ARG A 47 8.86 -17.89 -0.27
CA ARG A 47 8.97 -19.26 0.23
C ARG A 47 10.14 -19.98 -0.44
N GLY A 48 10.93 -20.69 0.38
CA GLY A 48 12.00 -21.56 -0.09
C GLY A 48 11.47 -22.83 -0.74
N GLN A 49 12.37 -23.62 -1.33
CA GLN A 49 12.04 -24.89 -1.97
C GLN A 49 11.61 -25.91 -0.89
N VAL A 50 10.46 -26.55 -1.09
CA VAL A 50 9.69 -27.29 -0.05
C VAL A 50 10.31 -28.63 0.36
N THR A 51 11.39 -29.06 -0.30
CA THR A 51 11.90 -30.44 -0.19
C THR A 51 12.81 -30.72 1.00
N ASP A 52 13.12 -29.74 1.87
CA ASP A 52 14.07 -29.90 2.97
C ASP A 52 13.47 -29.41 4.32
N PRO A 53 13.47 -30.23 5.39
CA PRO A 53 12.99 -29.83 6.72
C PRO A 53 13.80 -28.70 7.38
N HIS A 54 15.00 -28.37 6.87
CA HIS A 54 15.81 -27.24 7.35
C HIS A 54 15.61 -25.97 6.51
N MET A 55 14.37 -25.71 6.06
CA MET A 55 14.06 -24.70 5.06
C MET A 55 14.48 -23.28 5.47
N ILE A 56 15.34 -22.68 4.64
CA ILE A 56 15.69 -21.26 4.70
C ILE A 56 14.93 -20.56 3.57
N GLY A 57 14.32 -19.40 3.86
CA GLY A 57 13.53 -18.63 2.90
C GLY A 57 14.34 -18.20 1.67
N ALA A 58 13.65 -17.91 0.56
CA ALA A 58 14.27 -17.55 -0.72
C ALA A 58 14.50 -16.03 -0.88
N GLY A 59 14.24 -15.25 0.16
CA GLY A 59 14.41 -13.79 0.16
C GLY A 59 13.11 -13.05 0.46
N VAL A 60 13.01 -11.82 -0.03
CA VAL A 60 11.89 -10.91 0.23
C VAL A 60 11.45 -10.21 -1.04
N ALA A 61 10.16 -9.95 -1.16
CA ALA A 61 9.56 -9.19 -2.25
C ALA A 61 8.56 -8.16 -1.72
N VAL A 62 8.22 -7.17 -2.54
CA VAL A 62 7.11 -6.25 -2.28
C VAL A 62 5.82 -6.88 -2.79
N ALA A 63 4.90 -7.20 -1.89
CA ALA A 63 3.59 -7.77 -2.24
C ALA A 63 2.63 -6.72 -2.79
N SER A 64 2.63 -5.51 -2.22
CA SER A 64 1.82 -4.39 -2.68
C SER A 64 2.32 -3.07 -2.10
N VAL A 65 1.93 -1.94 -2.70
CA VAL A 65 2.05 -0.61 -2.09
C VAL A 65 0.65 -0.13 -1.76
N ARG A 66 0.34 0.03 -0.48
CA ARG A 66 -1.00 0.37 0.01
C ARG A 66 -1.06 1.79 0.53
N ARG A 67 -2.20 2.45 0.32
CA ARG A 67 -2.50 3.74 0.93
C ARG A 67 -2.88 3.52 2.40
N GLN A 68 -2.36 4.35 3.27
CA GLN A 68 -2.71 4.36 4.69
C GLN A 68 -3.89 5.31 4.87
N ILE A 69 -5.10 4.77 4.73
CA ILE A 69 -6.37 5.46 4.90
C ILE A 69 -7.30 4.64 5.81
N ASP A 70 -8.21 5.31 6.52
CA ASP A 70 -9.35 4.64 7.15
C ASP A 70 -10.48 4.56 6.13
N GLU A 71 -10.64 3.38 5.52
CA GLU A 71 -11.69 3.12 4.54
C GLU A 71 -13.10 3.32 5.12
N SER A 72 -13.29 3.07 6.42
CA SER A 72 -14.59 3.24 7.08
C SER A 72 -14.94 4.72 7.25
N LEU A 73 -13.96 5.52 7.67
CA LEU A 73 -14.10 6.97 7.78
C LEU A 73 -14.34 7.60 6.43
N GLN A 74 -13.58 7.17 5.41
CA GLN A 74 -13.77 7.61 4.04
C GLN A 74 -15.20 7.30 3.59
N LYS A 75 -15.69 6.06 3.74
CA LYS A 75 -17.08 5.70 3.40
C LYS A 75 -18.11 6.57 4.11
N ARG A 76 -17.93 6.85 5.40
CA ARG A 76 -18.84 7.75 6.16
C ARG A 76 -18.85 9.17 5.58
N LEU A 77 -17.68 9.71 5.22
CA LEU A 77 -17.58 11.03 4.59
C LEU A 77 -18.33 11.07 3.25
N TRP A 78 -18.12 10.06 2.38
CA TRP A 78 -18.83 9.97 1.10
C TRP A 78 -20.34 9.89 1.29
N ASN A 79 -20.82 9.04 2.20
CA ASN A 79 -22.25 8.94 2.49
C ASN A 79 -22.84 10.24 3.02
N GLY A 80 -22.12 10.96 3.89
CA GLY A 80 -22.55 12.26 4.40
C GLY A 80 -22.73 13.29 3.28
N ILE A 81 -21.73 13.41 2.40
CA ILE A 81 -21.77 14.30 1.24
C ILE A 81 -22.90 13.92 0.28
N SER A 82 -23.09 12.62 0.01
CA SER A 82 -24.17 12.14 -0.86
C SER A 82 -25.56 12.44 -0.29
N ASN A 83 -25.73 12.31 1.03
CA ASN A 83 -26.98 12.65 1.71
C ASN A 83 -27.26 14.15 1.66
N GLU A 84 -26.25 14.99 1.90
CA GLU A 84 -26.40 16.44 1.79
C GLU A 84 -26.82 16.83 0.37
N PHE A 85 -26.14 16.30 -0.64
CA PHE A 85 -26.47 16.56 -2.03
C PHE A 85 -27.88 16.11 -2.41
N SER A 86 -28.32 14.92 -1.96
CA SER A 86 -29.68 14.45 -2.23
C SER A 86 -30.74 15.32 -1.57
N THR A 87 -30.50 15.79 -0.34
CA THR A 87 -31.41 16.73 0.34
C THR A 87 -31.47 18.10 -0.34
N ALA A 88 -30.35 18.62 -0.82
CA ALA A 88 -30.31 19.89 -1.56
C ALA A 88 -31.07 19.80 -2.89
N GLN A 89 -30.95 18.68 -3.60
CA GLN A 89 -31.74 18.43 -4.82
C GLN A 89 -33.23 18.33 -4.53
N GLN A 90 -33.63 17.66 -3.44
CA GLN A 90 -35.02 17.60 -3.01
C GLN A 90 -35.58 18.99 -2.69
N LEU A 91 -34.81 19.82 -1.98
CA LEU A 91 -35.22 21.19 -1.67
C LEU A 91 -35.42 22.03 -2.94
N ASN A 92 -34.50 21.91 -3.91
CA ASN A 92 -34.62 22.61 -5.20
C ASN A 92 -35.79 22.11 -6.05
N ALA A 93 -36.21 20.86 -5.89
CA ALA A 93 -37.39 20.30 -6.55
C ALA A 93 -38.69 20.69 -5.84
N MET A 94 -38.67 20.96 -4.53
CA MET A 94 -39.82 21.47 -3.78
C MET A 94 -40.06 22.97 -3.99
N ASN A 95 -39.02 23.72 -4.36
CA ASN A 95 -39.06 25.15 -4.63
C ASN A 95 -39.28 25.50 -6.12
N GLN A 96 -39.53 24.49 -6.98
CA GLN A 96 -39.96 24.63 -8.38
C GLN A 96 -41.41 24.18 -8.52
#